data_AF-A0A958ZNS4-F1
#
_entry.id   AF-A0A958ZNS4-F1
#
_cell.length_a   1.000
_cell.length_b   1.000
_cell.length_c   1.000
_cell.angle_alpha   90.00
_cell.angle_beta   90.00
_cell.angle_gamma   90.00
#
_symmetry.space_group_name_H-M   'P 1'
#
loop_
_entity.id
_entity.type
_entity.pdbx_description
1 polymer ?
#
loop_
_entity_poly.entity_id
_entity_poly.type
_entity_poly.pdbx_seq_one_letter_code
_entity_poly.pdbx_strand_id
1 'polypeptide(L)'
;MKTYVNIILACAVLIVANSCSTDKKDVVIDPKMYHDAVDQITDVIVHDIFSPPVASRIYAYSSIAAFEVEAAHDSTFRSLAGQLHGLTPIPQPTNEVNYDIAAIQAGLAVGKALIFSEDKLEEFQNNWYKKLDELGVSSNIKNNSTEYGKTVAKHILAWADKDNYKQTRTFEKYNVKDEPGRWQPTPPAYIEAIEPHWNEIRTFIIDSADQFIPAKPTAFSIKKDEKFFAEVNEVYETGKNLTEEQAEIASFWDCNPYVMNVHGHVMFATKKITPGGHWMGITKIACTKNKSSIAESAEAYALTAIALADGFISCWDEKYRSNLIRPETVINTHIDETWKPLLQTPPFPEYTSGHSVISSAASVALTSLFGENFQFADSTETAFGLPVRSFNSFYQASSEAAISRLYGGIHYRPAIEEGLRQGRLVGNWVVDHVFTRRRKGADQQAG
;
A
#
# COMPACT_ATOMS: atom_id res chain seq x y z
N MET A 1 -66.32 -6.47 -39.99
CA MET A 1 -65.73 -5.74 -38.83
C MET A 1 -65.21 -6.66 -37.73
N LYS A 2 -65.94 -7.71 -37.30
CA LYS A 2 -65.48 -8.62 -36.22
C LYS A 2 -64.19 -9.42 -36.52
N THR A 3 -63.91 -9.72 -37.79
CA THR A 3 -62.72 -10.50 -38.19
C THR A 3 -61.42 -9.70 -38.18
N TYR A 4 -61.48 -8.38 -38.39
CA TYR A 4 -60.30 -7.50 -38.40
C TYR A 4 -59.85 -7.12 -36.98
N VAL A 5 -60.77 -7.06 -36.02
CA VAL A 5 -60.48 -6.78 -34.61
C VAL A 5 -59.67 -7.93 -33.97
N ASN A 6 -59.97 -9.18 -34.33
CA ASN A 6 -59.24 -10.34 -33.78
C ASN A 6 -57.81 -10.47 -34.32
N ILE A 7 -57.54 -10.01 -35.55
CA ILE A 7 -56.19 -10.01 -36.13
C ILE A 7 -55.32 -8.92 -35.50
N ILE A 8 -55.89 -7.74 -35.21
CA ILE A 8 -55.17 -6.66 -34.53
C ILE A 8 -54.88 -7.03 -33.06
N LEU A 9 -55.79 -7.72 -32.38
CA LEU A 9 -55.56 -8.20 -31.00
C LEU A 9 -54.49 -9.31 -30.95
N ALA A 10 -54.45 -10.20 -31.93
CA ALA A 10 -53.43 -11.25 -32.02
C ALA A 10 -52.02 -10.67 -32.32
N CYS A 11 -51.92 -9.65 -33.18
CA CYS A 11 -50.66 -8.96 -33.43
C CYS A 11 -50.20 -8.11 -32.23
N ALA A 12 -51.12 -7.52 -31.46
CA ALA A 12 -50.77 -6.79 -30.24
C ALA A 12 -50.24 -7.73 -29.14
N VAL A 13 -50.78 -8.94 -29.01
CA VAL A 13 -50.28 -9.94 -28.03
C VAL A 13 -48.92 -10.53 -28.45
N LEU A 14 -48.66 -10.67 -29.76
CA LEU A 14 -47.36 -11.10 -30.28
C LEU A 14 -46.26 -10.02 -30.16
N ILE A 15 -46.62 -8.74 -30.19
CA ILE A 15 -45.65 -7.63 -29.97
C ILE A 15 -45.31 -7.48 -28.48
N VAL A 16 -46.26 -7.77 -27.57
CA VAL A 16 -45.97 -7.75 -26.12
C VAL A 16 -45.14 -8.98 -25.68
N ALA A 17 -45.28 -10.12 -26.35
CA ALA A 17 -44.50 -11.32 -26.07
C ALA A 17 -43.02 -11.23 -26.50
N ASN A 18 -42.68 -10.35 -27.45
CA ASN A 18 -41.29 -10.13 -27.90
C ASN A 18 -40.58 -8.96 -27.21
N SER A 19 -41.22 -8.30 -26.25
CA SER A 19 -40.61 -7.19 -25.48
C SER A 19 -39.98 -7.64 -24.16
N CYS A 20 -39.90 -8.94 -23.88
CA CYS A 20 -39.39 -9.51 -22.63
C CYS A 20 -38.30 -10.57 -22.84
N SER A 21 -37.43 -10.36 -23.83
CA SER A 21 -36.13 -11.03 -23.86
C SER A 21 -35.08 -10.06 -24.39
N THR A 22 -34.83 -8.96 -23.66
CA THR A 22 -33.49 -8.38 -23.71
C THR A 22 -32.60 -9.42 -23.05
N ASP A 23 -31.85 -10.18 -23.84
CA ASP A 23 -30.68 -10.90 -23.36
C ASP A 23 -29.87 -9.88 -22.54
N LYS A 24 -29.98 -9.95 -21.20
CA LYS A 24 -29.18 -9.13 -20.30
C LYS A 24 -27.75 -9.58 -20.56
N LYS A 25 -27.03 -8.88 -21.42
CA LYS A 25 -25.58 -8.99 -21.47
C LYS A 25 -25.09 -8.52 -20.11
N ASP A 26 -24.54 -9.43 -19.31
CA ASP A 26 -23.79 -9.04 -18.12
C ASP A 26 -22.70 -8.07 -18.56
N VAL A 27 -22.81 -6.83 -18.06
CA VAL A 27 -21.83 -5.78 -18.37
C VAL A 27 -20.54 -6.16 -17.68
N VAL A 28 -19.52 -6.45 -18.48
CA VAL A 28 -18.17 -6.75 -18.00
C VAL A 28 -17.51 -5.44 -17.60
N ILE A 29 -17.02 -5.38 -16.36
CA ILE A 29 -16.31 -4.22 -15.84
C ILE A 29 -14.82 -4.35 -16.20
N ASP A 30 -14.26 -3.31 -16.79
CA ASP A 30 -12.85 -3.28 -17.16
C ASP A 30 -11.98 -3.23 -15.87
N PRO A 31 -10.99 -4.12 -15.68
CA PRO A 31 -10.04 -4.07 -14.56
C PRO A 31 -9.36 -2.70 -14.38
N LYS A 32 -9.22 -1.92 -15.46
CA LYS A 32 -8.76 -0.53 -15.38
C LYS A 32 -9.61 0.31 -14.43
N MET A 33 -10.91 0.09 -14.34
CA MET A 33 -11.78 0.83 -13.42
C MET A 33 -11.43 0.58 -11.95
N TYR A 34 -10.94 -0.62 -11.62
CA TYR A 34 -10.44 -0.91 -10.27
C TYR A 34 -9.07 -0.27 -10.03
N HIS A 35 -8.16 -0.34 -11.00
CA HIS A 35 -6.87 0.34 -10.91
C HIS A 35 -7.01 1.86 -10.75
N ASP A 36 -7.92 2.49 -11.50
CA ASP A 36 -8.24 3.92 -11.38
C ASP A 36 -8.77 4.27 -9.98
N ALA A 37 -9.51 3.36 -9.32
CA ALA A 37 -10.00 3.55 -7.96
C ALA A 37 -8.85 3.50 -6.92
N VAL A 38 -7.89 2.58 -7.08
CA VAL A 38 -6.71 2.49 -6.21
C VAL A 38 -5.77 3.69 -6.42
N ASP A 39 -5.62 4.15 -7.66
CA ASP A 39 -4.86 5.37 -7.98
C ASP A 39 -5.50 6.58 -7.29
N GLN A 40 -6.83 6.73 -7.35
CA GLN A 40 -7.50 7.85 -6.69
C GLN A 40 -7.31 7.83 -5.17
N ILE A 41 -7.34 6.66 -4.53
CA ILE A 41 -7.01 6.53 -3.10
C ILE A 41 -5.57 6.99 -2.86
N THR A 42 -4.63 6.61 -3.72
CA THR A 42 -3.22 7.03 -3.64
C THR A 42 -3.06 8.54 -3.79
N ASP A 43 -3.74 9.14 -4.76
CA ASP A 43 -3.69 10.59 -5.00
C ASP A 43 -4.19 11.38 -3.79
N VAL A 44 -5.25 10.89 -3.13
CA VAL A 44 -5.77 11.52 -1.91
C VAL A 44 -4.83 11.29 -0.72
N ILE A 45 -4.20 10.12 -0.60
CA ILE A 45 -3.15 9.86 0.40
C ILE A 45 -2.01 10.87 0.27
N VAL A 46 -1.55 11.13 -0.95
CA VAL A 46 -0.51 12.12 -1.26
C VAL A 46 -1.00 13.54 -0.98
N HIS A 47 -2.25 13.84 -1.34
CA HIS A 47 -2.84 15.15 -1.11
C HIS A 47 -2.93 15.49 0.38
N ASP A 48 -3.32 14.53 1.20
CA ASP A 48 -3.55 14.66 2.64
C ASP A 48 -2.27 14.48 3.47
N ILE A 49 -1.13 14.16 2.81
CA ILE A 49 0.20 14.04 3.42
C ILE A 49 0.21 12.97 4.52
N PHE A 50 -0.44 11.84 4.26
CA PHE A 50 -0.39 10.71 5.18
C PHE A 50 1.02 10.14 5.30
N SER A 51 1.39 9.74 6.53
CA SER A 51 2.67 9.10 6.77
C SER A 51 2.76 7.73 6.11
N PRO A 52 3.98 7.26 5.75
CA PRO A 52 4.16 5.93 5.17
C PRO A 52 3.46 4.78 5.92
N PRO A 53 3.59 4.64 7.26
CA PRO A 53 2.87 3.61 8.01
C PRO A 53 1.34 3.77 7.93
N VAL A 54 0.81 5.00 8.06
CA VAL A 54 -0.64 5.23 7.99
C VAL A 54 -1.19 4.96 6.59
N ALA A 55 -0.45 5.32 5.53
CA ALA A 55 -0.81 5.00 4.16
C ALA A 55 -0.96 3.47 3.95
N SER A 56 -0.06 2.66 4.51
CA SER A 56 -0.15 1.20 4.42
C SER A 56 -1.43 0.64 5.05
N ARG A 57 -1.90 1.24 6.16
CA ARG A 57 -3.16 0.89 6.81
C ARG A 57 -4.36 1.19 5.91
N ILE A 58 -4.36 2.34 5.23
CA ILE A 58 -5.42 2.73 4.28
C ILE A 58 -5.49 1.73 3.12
N TYR A 59 -4.34 1.38 2.54
CA TYR A 59 -4.27 0.38 1.48
C TYR A 59 -4.76 -1.00 1.96
N ALA A 60 -4.31 -1.47 3.12
CA ALA A 60 -4.68 -2.79 3.62
C ALA A 60 -6.18 -2.95 3.77
N TYR A 61 -6.86 -2.06 4.51
CA TYR A 61 -8.31 -2.18 4.72
C TYR A 61 -9.11 -2.00 3.43
N SER A 62 -8.73 -1.06 2.55
CA SER A 62 -9.46 -0.84 1.30
C SER A 62 -9.29 -2.00 0.31
N SER A 63 -8.09 -2.57 0.20
CA SER A 63 -7.83 -3.73 -0.65
C SER A 63 -8.49 -5.01 -0.10
N ILE A 64 -8.46 -5.22 1.22
CA ILE A 64 -9.15 -6.36 1.86
C ILE A 64 -10.67 -6.27 1.62
N ALA A 65 -11.26 -5.08 1.70
CA ALA A 65 -12.69 -4.91 1.45
C ALA A 65 -13.09 -5.30 0.02
N ALA A 66 -12.30 -4.91 -0.97
CA ALA A 66 -12.52 -5.32 -2.36
C ALA A 66 -12.33 -6.84 -2.53
N PHE A 67 -11.25 -7.41 -1.99
CA PHE A 67 -10.97 -8.83 -2.11
C PHE A 67 -12.03 -9.72 -1.44
N GLU A 68 -12.55 -9.34 -0.28
CA GLU A 68 -13.60 -10.12 0.39
C GLU A 68 -14.89 -10.18 -0.43
N VAL A 69 -15.23 -9.13 -1.19
CA VAL A 69 -16.38 -9.14 -2.11
C VAL A 69 -16.16 -10.14 -3.24
N GLU A 70 -14.98 -10.12 -3.86
CA GLU A 70 -14.62 -11.04 -4.95
C GLU A 70 -14.59 -12.50 -4.46
N ALA A 71 -13.96 -12.73 -3.31
CA ALA A 71 -13.84 -14.05 -2.71
C ALA A 71 -15.18 -14.65 -2.24
N ALA A 72 -16.20 -13.82 -2.02
CA ALA A 72 -17.54 -14.28 -1.69
C ALA A 72 -18.27 -14.90 -2.90
N HIS A 73 -17.92 -14.51 -4.13
CA HIS A 73 -18.57 -14.97 -5.35
C HIS A 73 -17.76 -16.02 -6.12
N ASP A 74 -16.45 -15.80 -6.26
CA ASP A 74 -15.60 -16.68 -7.06
C ASP A 74 -15.04 -17.83 -6.20
N SER A 75 -15.48 -19.05 -6.53
CA SER A 75 -15.06 -20.27 -5.85
C SER A 75 -13.56 -20.59 -5.95
N THR A 76 -12.83 -19.91 -6.83
CA THR A 76 -11.36 -19.97 -6.92
C THR A 76 -10.71 -19.35 -5.70
N PHE A 77 -11.32 -18.32 -5.13
CA PHE A 77 -10.79 -17.56 -4.02
C PHE A 77 -11.38 -17.98 -2.69
N ARG A 78 -10.60 -17.73 -1.63
CA ARG A 78 -10.95 -18.02 -0.24
C ARG A 78 -10.94 -16.71 0.54
N SER A 79 -12.01 -16.48 1.29
CA SER A 79 -12.11 -15.34 2.20
C SER A 79 -10.97 -15.34 3.23
N LEU A 80 -10.49 -14.14 3.55
CA LEU A 80 -9.49 -13.84 4.57
C LEU A 80 -10.08 -13.91 5.99
N ALA A 81 -11.40 -14.02 6.12
CA ALA A 81 -12.05 -14.20 7.41
C ALA A 81 -11.56 -15.46 8.12
N GLY A 82 -11.22 -15.32 9.40
CA GLY A 82 -10.60 -16.38 10.19
C GLY A 82 -9.12 -16.67 9.85
N GLN A 83 -8.55 -16.00 8.84
CA GLN A 83 -7.10 -16.01 8.57
C GLN A 83 -6.46 -14.75 9.19
N LEU A 84 -7.03 -13.57 8.94
CA LEU A 84 -6.54 -12.32 9.53
C LEU A 84 -7.05 -12.11 10.96
N HIS A 85 -6.22 -11.50 11.80
CA HIS A 85 -6.54 -11.26 13.21
C HIS A 85 -7.84 -10.48 13.40
N GLY A 86 -8.85 -11.17 13.93
CA GLY A 86 -10.16 -10.61 14.26
C GLY A 86 -11.09 -10.36 13.07
N LEU A 87 -10.72 -10.72 11.84
CA LEU A 87 -11.60 -10.58 10.68
C LEU A 87 -12.63 -11.70 10.66
N THR A 88 -13.91 -11.32 10.63
CA THR A 88 -15.06 -12.24 10.53
C THR A 88 -15.67 -12.20 9.13
N PRO A 89 -16.42 -13.25 8.71
CA PRO A 89 -17.03 -13.29 7.38
C PRO A 89 -17.90 -12.06 7.07
N ILE A 90 -17.80 -11.55 5.85
CA ILE A 90 -18.62 -10.42 5.39
C ILE A 90 -20.10 -10.83 5.21
N PRO A 91 -21.04 -9.87 5.32
CA PRO A 91 -22.44 -10.12 4.97
C PRO A 91 -22.58 -10.57 3.51
N GLN A 92 -23.58 -11.38 3.21
CA GLN A 92 -23.93 -11.79 1.84
C GLN A 92 -24.95 -10.82 1.23
N PRO A 93 -24.96 -10.63 -0.11
CA PRO A 93 -25.91 -9.74 -0.75
C PRO A 93 -27.33 -10.32 -0.65
N THR A 94 -28.32 -9.46 -0.42
CA THR A 94 -29.74 -9.86 -0.38
C THR A 94 -30.43 -9.82 -1.74
N ASN A 95 -29.83 -9.12 -2.70
CA ASN A 95 -30.34 -8.93 -4.05
C ASN A 95 -29.28 -9.34 -5.08
N GLU A 96 -29.68 -9.50 -6.33
CA GLU A 96 -28.75 -9.67 -7.44
C GLU A 96 -27.81 -8.45 -7.55
N VAL A 97 -26.50 -8.70 -7.60
CA VAL A 97 -25.42 -7.71 -7.66
C VAL A 97 -24.41 -8.11 -8.73
N ASN A 98 -23.66 -7.14 -9.22
CA ASN A 98 -22.40 -7.34 -9.92
C ASN A 98 -21.27 -7.19 -8.90
N TYR A 99 -20.49 -8.26 -8.72
CA TYR A 99 -19.45 -8.33 -7.68
C TYR A 99 -18.27 -7.41 -7.97
N ASP A 100 -17.86 -7.23 -9.23
CA ASP A 100 -16.82 -6.27 -9.62
C ASP A 100 -17.17 -4.84 -9.17
N ILE A 101 -18.41 -4.40 -9.44
CA ILE A 101 -18.92 -3.08 -9.01
C ILE A 101 -18.93 -3.01 -7.48
N ALA A 102 -19.42 -4.05 -6.81
CA ALA A 102 -19.49 -4.08 -5.36
C ALA A 102 -18.09 -4.06 -4.70
N ALA A 103 -17.10 -4.73 -5.28
CA ALA A 103 -15.73 -4.79 -4.78
C ALA A 103 -15.03 -3.44 -4.90
N ILE A 104 -15.12 -2.80 -6.08
CA ILE A 104 -14.60 -1.44 -6.30
C ILE A 104 -15.29 -0.46 -5.34
N GLN A 105 -16.62 -0.57 -5.19
CA GLN A 105 -17.37 0.28 -4.27
C GLN A 105 -16.96 0.06 -2.80
N ALA A 106 -16.74 -1.18 -2.38
CA ALA A 106 -16.30 -1.51 -1.02
C ALA A 106 -14.92 -0.89 -0.74
N GLY A 107 -13.97 -1.07 -1.65
CA GLY A 107 -12.63 -0.48 -1.53
C GLY A 107 -12.67 1.04 -1.47
N LEU A 108 -13.43 1.70 -2.37
CA LEU A 108 -13.59 3.15 -2.36
C LEU A 108 -14.28 3.67 -1.09
N ALA A 109 -15.30 2.98 -0.58
CA ALA A 109 -16.01 3.40 0.63
C ALA A 109 -15.12 3.28 1.88
N VAL A 110 -14.32 2.22 1.99
CA VAL A 110 -13.32 2.09 3.07
C VAL A 110 -12.22 3.14 2.91
N GLY A 111 -11.66 3.28 1.70
CA GLY A 111 -10.62 4.27 1.41
C GLY A 111 -11.07 5.69 1.79
N LYS A 112 -12.30 6.07 1.41
CA LYS A 112 -12.89 7.38 1.75
C LYS A 112 -12.99 7.60 3.25
N ALA A 113 -13.47 6.62 4.00
CA ALA A 113 -13.63 6.73 5.46
C ALA A 113 -12.31 6.80 6.24
N LEU A 114 -11.16 6.55 5.59
CA LEU A 114 -9.84 6.54 6.21
C LEU A 114 -8.93 7.70 5.78
N ILE A 115 -9.41 8.62 4.93
CA ILE A 115 -8.70 9.82 4.50
C ILE A 115 -9.36 11.11 5.01
N PHE A 116 -8.77 12.29 4.78
CA PHE A 116 -9.34 13.57 5.23
C PHE A 116 -10.13 14.29 4.13
N SER A 117 -9.61 14.33 2.89
CA SER A 117 -10.27 14.99 1.76
C SER A 117 -11.32 14.09 1.09
N GLU A 118 -12.39 13.76 1.83
CA GLU A 118 -13.46 12.87 1.36
C GLU A 118 -14.11 13.35 0.05
N ASP A 119 -14.23 14.66 -0.13
CA ASP A 119 -14.81 15.33 -1.29
C ASP A 119 -14.15 14.90 -2.62
N LYS A 120 -12.84 14.67 -2.61
CA LYS A 120 -12.09 14.21 -3.80
C LYS A 120 -12.48 12.81 -4.22
N LEU A 121 -12.65 11.89 -3.25
CA LEU A 121 -13.11 10.53 -3.54
C LEU A 121 -14.59 10.52 -3.92
N GLU A 122 -15.41 11.41 -3.35
CA GLU A 122 -16.81 11.55 -3.76
C GLU A 122 -16.94 12.05 -5.20
N GLU A 123 -16.13 13.02 -5.61
CA GLU A 123 -16.09 13.49 -6.99
C GLU A 123 -15.73 12.35 -7.95
N PHE A 124 -14.67 11.59 -7.64
CA PHE A 124 -14.29 10.41 -8.41
C PHE A 124 -15.42 9.37 -8.47
N GLN A 125 -16.03 9.03 -7.33
CA GLN A 125 -17.15 8.08 -7.24
C GLN A 125 -18.34 8.52 -8.10
N ASN A 126 -18.68 9.80 -8.08
CA ASN A 126 -19.76 10.35 -8.90
C ASN A 126 -19.47 10.21 -10.40
N ASN A 127 -18.23 10.43 -10.82
CA ASN A 127 -17.82 10.22 -12.20
C ASN A 127 -17.77 8.73 -12.57
N TRP A 128 -17.37 7.87 -11.64
CA TRP A 128 -17.41 6.42 -11.82
C TRP A 128 -18.85 5.90 -11.99
N TYR A 129 -19.82 6.38 -11.21
CA TYR A 129 -21.23 6.02 -11.40
C TYR A 129 -21.78 6.43 -12.77
N LYS A 130 -21.38 7.59 -13.29
CA LYS A 130 -21.74 8.01 -14.66
C LYS A 130 -21.16 7.07 -15.71
N LYS A 131 -19.91 6.63 -15.55
CA LYS A 131 -19.30 5.63 -16.45
C LYS A 131 -20.06 4.31 -16.44
N LEU A 132 -20.55 3.86 -15.28
CA LEU A 132 -21.39 2.66 -15.20
C LEU A 132 -22.71 2.83 -15.97
N ASP A 133 -23.31 4.03 -15.93
CA ASP A 133 -24.50 4.35 -16.73
C ASP A 133 -24.20 4.33 -18.24
N GLU A 134 -23.05 4.88 -18.66
CA GLU A 134 -22.59 4.87 -20.04
C GLU A 134 -22.30 3.45 -20.57
N LEU A 135 -21.84 2.56 -19.69
CA LEU A 135 -21.62 1.13 -20.00
C LEU A 135 -22.93 0.33 -20.10
N GLY A 136 -24.08 0.94 -19.79
CA GLY A 136 -25.39 0.29 -19.84
C GLY A 136 -25.68 -0.63 -18.66
N VAL A 137 -25.00 -0.45 -17.52
CA VAL A 137 -25.33 -1.18 -16.28
C VAL A 137 -26.75 -0.78 -15.84
N SER A 138 -27.64 -1.76 -15.71
CA SER A 138 -29.01 -1.47 -15.29
C SER A 138 -29.06 -0.78 -13.91
N SER A 139 -29.95 0.18 -13.72
CA SER A 139 -30.05 0.94 -12.47
C SER A 139 -30.24 0.05 -11.24
N ASN A 140 -30.98 -1.06 -11.36
CA ASN A 140 -31.17 -2.02 -10.27
C ASN A 140 -29.86 -2.70 -9.88
N ILE A 141 -29.10 -3.23 -10.86
CA ILE A 141 -27.80 -3.86 -10.58
C ILE A 141 -26.82 -2.83 -10.02
N LYS A 142 -26.73 -1.63 -10.61
CA LYS A 142 -25.86 -0.55 -10.11
C LYS A 142 -26.17 -0.21 -8.64
N ASN A 143 -27.43 0.02 -8.31
CA ASN A 143 -27.86 0.38 -6.96
C ASN A 143 -27.62 -0.76 -5.96
N ASN A 144 -28.02 -2.00 -6.30
CA ASN A 144 -27.83 -3.16 -5.43
C ASN A 144 -26.35 -3.43 -5.17
N SER A 145 -25.51 -3.36 -6.20
CA SER A 145 -24.06 -3.60 -6.08
C SER A 145 -23.39 -2.50 -5.25
N THR A 146 -23.80 -1.25 -5.45
CA THR A 146 -23.29 -0.12 -4.68
C THR A 146 -23.66 -0.23 -3.20
N GLU A 147 -24.91 -0.61 -2.90
CA GLU A 147 -25.38 -0.78 -1.53
C GLU A 147 -24.71 -1.98 -0.84
N TYR A 148 -24.50 -3.07 -1.58
CA TYR A 148 -23.76 -4.22 -1.07
C TYR A 148 -22.30 -3.86 -0.76
N GLY A 149 -21.61 -3.17 -1.67
CA GLY A 149 -20.25 -2.68 -1.43
C GLY A 149 -20.14 -1.78 -0.19
N LYS A 150 -21.11 -0.88 0.03
CA LYS A 150 -21.19 -0.06 1.25
C LYS A 150 -21.44 -0.88 2.51
N THR A 151 -22.26 -1.93 2.42
CA THR A 151 -22.53 -2.86 3.53
C THR A 151 -21.25 -3.60 3.94
N VAL A 152 -20.49 -4.09 2.96
CA VAL A 152 -19.18 -4.73 3.22
C VAL A 152 -18.18 -3.73 3.78
N ALA A 153 -18.11 -2.51 3.22
CA ALA A 153 -17.24 -1.47 3.75
C ALA A 153 -17.53 -1.14 5.22
N LYS A 154 -18.81 -1.07 5.62
CA LYS A 154 -19.21 -0.86 7.02
C LYS A 154 -18.72 -1.98 7.94
N HIS A 155 -18.78 -3.24 7.49
CA HIS A 155 -18.26 -4.39 8.22
C HIS A 155 -16.74 -4.30 8.41
N ILE A 156 -16.00 -4.00 7.33
CA ILE A 156 -14.54 -3.85 7.37
C ILE A 156 -14.12 -2.67 8.24
N LEU A 157 -14.81 -1.53 8.16
CA LEU A 157 -14.54 -0.37 9.01
C LEU A 157 -14.81 -0.66 10.49
N ALA A 158 -15.84 -1.45 10.82
CA ALA A 158 -16.10 -1.87 12.19
C ALA A 158 -15.00 -2.80 12.75
N TRP A 159 -14.36 -3.59 11.89
CA TRP A 159 -13.17 -4.38 12.24
C TRP A 159 -11.91 -3.51 12.36
N ALA A 160 -11.75 -2.53 11.46
CA ALA A 160 -10.66 -1.54 11.48
C ALA A 160 -10.71 -0.62 12.71
N ASP A 161 -11.91 -0.31 13.22
CA ASP A 161 -12.09 0.53 14.42
C ASP A 161 -11.51 -0.07 15.70
N LYS A 162 -11.22 -1.39 15.67
CA LYS A 162 -10.72 -2.17 16.80
C LYS A 162 -9.22 -2.48 16.69
N ASP A 163 -8.48 -1.79 15.83
CA ASP A 163 -7.07 -2.05 15.57
C ASP A 163 -6.09 -1.18 16.36
N ASN A 164 -6.61 -0.44 17.36
CA ASN A 164 -5.88 0.47 18.23
C ASN A 164 -5.41 1.79 17.57
N TYR A 165 -5.71 2.03 16.29
CA TYR A 165 -5.28 3.27 15.60
C TYR A 165 -5.82 4.54 16.25
N LYS A 166 -7.10 4.57 16.65
CA LYS A 166 -7.72 5.76 17.27
C LYS A 166 -7.11 6.07 18.65
N GLN A 167 -6.81 5.04 19.42
CA GLN A 167 -6.24 5.14 20.76
C GLN A 167 -4.82 5.73 20.69
N THR A 168 -3.99 5.23 19.76
CA THR A 168 -2.60 5.71 19.58
C THR A 168 -2.51 7.20 19.22
N ARG A 169 -3.57 7.82 18.68
CA ARG A 169 -3.59 9.27 18.40
C ARG A 169 -3.47 10.14 19.65
N THR A 170 -3.69 9.57 20.82
CA THR A 170 -3.64 10.26 22.13
C THR A 170 -2.47 9.79 23.01
N PHE A 171 -1.65 8.86 22.52
CA PHE A 171 -0.49 8.39 23.27
C PHE A 171 0.59 9.48 23.34
N GLU A 172 1.51 9.33 24.29
CA GLU A 172 2.58 10.30 24.50
C GLU A 172 3.45 10.44 23.25
N LYS A 173 3.92 11.66 22.97
CA LYS A 173 4.86 11.88 21.88
C LYS A 173 6.23 11.28 22.19
N TYR A 174 7.02 11.06 21.14
CA TYR A 174 8.42 10.66 21.30
C TYR A 174 9.20 11.69 22.13
N ASN A 175 9.84 11.22 23.20
CA ASN A 175 10.68 12.07 24.04
C ASN A 175 12.11 12.18 23.47
N VAL A 176 12.46 13.37 22.97
CA VAL A 176 13.80 13.70 22.50
C VAL A 176 14.69 13.93 23.71
N LYS A 177 15.70 13.08 23.90
CA LYS A 177 16.69 13.17 24.98
C LYS A 177 18.07 13.39 24.40
N ASP A 178 18.88 14.17 25.12
CA ASP A 178 20.28 14.39 24.81
C ASP A 178 21.12 13.17 25.28
N GLU A 179 20.99 12.08 24.54
CA GLU A 179 21.71 10.83 24.76
C GLU A 179 22.53 10.49 23.50
N PRO A 180 23.84 10.22 23.61
CA PRO A 180 24.66 9.87 22.45
C PRO A 180 24.09 8.70 21.66
N GLY A 181 23.96 8.85 20.34
CA GLY A 181 23.44 7.82 19.45
C GLY A 181 21.91 7.69 19.41
N ARG A 182 21.17 8.45 20.22
CA ARG A 182 19.71 8.51 20.18
C ARG A 182 19.24 9.44 19.06
N TRP A 183 18.15 9.08 18.39
CA TRP A 183 17.55 9.86 17.32
C TRP A 183 17.10 11.24 17.81
N GLN A 184 17.39 12.24 16.97
CA GLN A 184 16.98 13.63 17.14
C GLN A 184 16.30 14.10 15.84
N PRO A 185 15.33 15.02 15.91
CA PRO A 185 14.78 15.67 14.72
C PRO A 185 15.88 16.32 13.89
N THR A 186 15.78 16.22 12.57
CA THR A 186 16.80 16.70 11.62
C THR A 186 16.35 17.96 10.88
N PRO A 187 17.27 18.83 10.44
CA PRO A 187 16.96 19.95 9.58
C PRO A 187 16.30 19.52 8.24
N PRO A 188 15.70 20.46 7.51
CA PRO A 188 15.42 21.86 7.89
C PRO A 188 14.23 22.03 8.84
N ALA A 189 13.35 21.04 8.93
CA ALA A 189 12.03 21.21 9.55
C ALA A 189 11.94 20.74 11.01
N TYR A 190 12.87 19.90 11.48
CA TYR A 190 12.89 19.36 12.85
C TYR A 190 11.53 18.78 13.27
N ILE A 191 10.89 18.06 12.35
CA ILE A 191 9.55 17.48 12.53
C ILE A 191 9.60 16.45 13.66
N GLU A 192 8.54 16.42 14.47
CA GLU A 192 8.36 15.44 15.53
C GLU A 192 8.40 14.00 14.97
N ALA A 193 8.79 13.03 15.81
CA ALA A 193 8.91 11.64 15.37
C ALA A 193 7.57 11.09 14.87
N ILE A 194 7.59 10.49 13.69
CA ILE A 194 6.38 9.98 13.02
C ILE A 194 5.98 8.61 13.57
N GLU A 195 4.80 8.55 14.15
CA GLU A 195 4.15 7.32 14.64
C GLU A 195 4.98 6.50 15.66
N PRO A 196 5.37 7.08 16.81
CA PRO A 196 6.21 6.38 17.80
C PRO A 196 5.61 5.11 18.41
N HIS A 197 4.30 4.94 18.29
CA HIS A 197 3.54 3.80 18.82
C HIS A 197 2.92 2.95 17.72
N TRP A 198 3.51 2.95 16.52
CA TRP A 198 2.95 2.15 15.41
C TRP A 198 3.02 0.63 15.66
N ASN A 199 3.89 0.20 16.57
CA ASN A 199 3.97 -1.18 17.03
C ASN A 199 2.77 -1.62 17.89
N GLU A 200 1.95 -0.67 18.37
CA GLU A 200 0.73 -0.93 19.14
C GLU A 200 -0.50 -1.15 18.25
N ILE A 201 -0.38 -0.98 16.93
CA ILE A 201 -1.44 -1.27 15.97
C ILE A 201 -1.64 -2.78 15.87
N ARG A 202 -2.89 -3.24 15.82
CA ARG A 202 -3.19 -4.66 15.61
C ARG A 202 -2.58 -5.11 14.28
N THR A 203 -1.74 -6.13 14.34
CA THR A 203 -1.17 -6.82 13.17
C THR A 203 -2.25 -7.54 12.37
N PHE A 204 -2.05 -7.71 11.07
CA PHE A 204 -2.98 -8.41 10.20
C PHE A 204 -2.80 -9.93 10.24
N ILE A 205 -1.54 -10.40 10.16
CA ILE A 205 -1.20 -11.83 10.13
C ILE A 205 0.04 -12.20 10.94
N ILE A 206 0.99 -11.28 11.15
CA ILE A 206 2.13 -11.54 12.05
C ILE A 206 1.63 -11.62 13.51
N ASP A 207 2.16 -12.55 14.30
CA ASP A 207 1.67 -12.87 15.65
C ASP A 207 1.74 -11.65 16.60
N SER A 208 2.81 -10.87 16.47
CA SER A 208 3.07 -9.65 17.23
C SER A 208 3.99 -8.72 16.43
N ALA A 209 4.02 -7.43 16.79
CA ALA A 209 4.91 -6.46 16.13
C ALA A 209 6.40 -6.84 16.22
N ASP A 210 6.77 -7.58 17.28
CA ASP A 210 8.12 -8.02 17.57
C ASP A 210 8.43 -9.48 17.15
N GLN A 211 7.55 -10.10 16.34
CA GLN A 211 7.79 -11.45 15.81
C GLN A 211 9.11 -11.55 15.01
N PHE A 212 9.48 -10.47 14.31
CA PHE A 212 10.67 -10.42 13.43
C PHE A 212 11.69 -9.37 13.87
N ILE A 213 12.06 -9.35 15.16
CA ILE A 213 13.14 -8.50 15.66
C ILE A 213 14.45 -8.78 14.87
N PRO A 214 15.07 -7.75 14.26
CA PRO A 214 16.33 -7.92 13.55
C PRO A 214 17.53 -8.04 14.50
N ALA A 215 18.73 -8.28 13.95
CA ALA A 215 19.93 -8.11 14.75
C ALA A 215 20.01 -6.68 15.30
N LYS A 216 20.65 -6.46 16.45
CA LYS A 216 20.82 -5.09 16.98
C LYS A 216 21.69 -4.26 16.03
N PRO A 217 21.44 -2.94 15.90
CA PRO A 217 22.36 -2.09 15.16
C PRO A 217 23.74 -2.08 15.81
N THR A 218 24.76 -1.73 15.03
CA THR A 218 26.11 -1.51 15.55
C THR A 218 26.04 -0.44 16.65
N ALA A 219 26.68 -0.71 17.80
CA ALA A 219 26.66 0.21 18.94
C ALA A 219 27.29 1.56 18.56
N PHE A 220 26.62 2.65 18.90
CA PHE A 220 27.06 4.01 18.59
C PHE A 220 28.47 4.28 19.12
N SER A 221 29.35 4.77 18.25
CA SER A 221 30.69 5.22 18.62
C SER A 221 31.30 6.14 17.56
N ILE A 222 32.01 7.16 18.01
CA ILE A 222 32.72 8.12 17.14
C ILE A 222 34.23 7.82 17.04
N LYS A 223 34.69 6.68 17.58
CA LYS A 223 36.10 6.29 17.46
C LYS A 223 36.37 5.70 16.09
N LYS A 224 37.43 6.19 15.43
CA LYS A 224 37.73 5.87 14.02
C LYS A 224 38.00 4.40 13.72
N ASP A 225 38.43 3.64 14.72
CA ASP A 225 38.73 2.21 14.65
C ASP A 225 37.54 1.31 15.00
N GLU A 226 36.39 1.89 15.39
CA GLU A 226 35.18 1.15 15.74
C GLU A 226 34.20 1.04 14.55
N LYS A 227 33.42 -0.05 14.55
CA LYS A 227 32.57 -0.44 13.42
C LYS A 227 31.54 0.63 13.04
N PHE A 228 30.92 1.30 14.02
CA PHE A 228 29.92 2.34 13.75
C PHE A 228 30.52 3.52 12.98
N PHE A 229 31.74 3.94 13.32
CA PHE A 229 32.40 5.02 12.59
C PHE A 229 32.71 4.63 11.15
N ALA A 230 33.07 3.37 10.89
CA ALA A 230 33.24 2.88 9.52
C ALA A 230 31.95 2.94 8.71
N GLU A 231 30.80 2.60 9.32
CA GLU A 231 29.47 2.70 8.70
C GLU A 231 29.08 4.17 8.43
N VAL A 232 29.38 5.09 9.35
CA VAL A 232 29.19 6.54 9.14
C VAL A 232 30.06 7.04 7.99
N ASN A 233 31.34 6.65 7.97
CA ASN A 233 32.29 7.06 6.94
C ASN A 233 31.90 6.51 5.56
N GLU A 234 31.31 5.31 5.49
CA GLU A 234 30.76 4.79 4.24
C GLU A 234 29.65 5.70 3.69
N VAL A 235 28.72 6.17 4.52
CA VAL A 235 27.66 7.10 4.10
C VAL A 235 28.27 8.43 3.62
N TYR A 236 29.23 8.96 4.39
CA TYR A 236 29.91 10.21 4.06
C TYR A 236 30.65 10.14 2.71
N GLU A 237 31.48 9.11 2.53
CA GLU A 237 32.27 8.93 1.29
C GLU A 237 31.38 8.57 0.10
N THR A 238 30.30 7.81 0.30
CA THR A 238 29.31 7.56 -0.77
C THR A 238 28.67 8.87 -1.21
N GLY A 239 28.18 9.68 -0.28
CA GLY A 239 27.54 10.96 -0.59
C GLY A 239 28.46 11.96 -1.31
N LYS A 240 29.77 11.92 -1.04
CA LYS A 240 30.75 12.78 -1.71
C LYS A 240 31.13 12.32 -3.11
N ASN A 241 30.97 11.04 -3.40
CA ASN A 241 31.46 10.40 -4.63
C ASN A 241 30.32 9.71 -5.41
N LEU A 242 29.09 10.24 -5.31
CA LEU A 242 27.93 9.70 -6.03
C LEU A 242 28.15 9.74 -7.55
N THR A 243 27.86 8.63 -8.22
CA THR A 243 27.66 8.63 -9.67
C THR A 243 26.28 9.19 -10.03
N GLU A 244 26.10 9.60 -11.27
CA GLU A 244 24.80 10.04 -11.80
C GLU A 244 23.71 8.97 -11.61
N GLU A 245 24.02 7.71 -11.96
CA GLU A 245 23.10 6.58 -11.75
C GLU A 245 22.72 6.39 -10.28
N GLN A 246 23.66 6.55 -9.34
CA GLN A 246 23.36 6.42 -7.91
C GLN A 246 22.43 7.55 -7.42
N ALA A 247 22.63 8.77 -7.92
CA ALA A 247 21.77 9.90 -7.60
C ALA A 247 20.35 9.74 -8.19
N GLU A 248 20.25 9.20 -9.41
CA GLU A 248 18.97 8.86 -10.04
C GLU A 248 18.23 7.76 -9.27
N ILE A 249 18.93 6.68 -8.88
CA ILE A 249 18.38 5.61 -8.04
C ILE A 249 17.85 6.17 -6.71
N ALA A 250 18.63 7.02 -6.03
CA ALA A 250 18.21 7.66 -4.78
C ALA A 250 16.95 8.51 -4.98
N SER A 251 16.89 9.29 -6.06
CA SER A 251 15.75 10.16 -6.37
C SER A 251 14.50 9.36 -6.73
N PHE A 252 14.65 8.28 -7.50
CA PHE A 252 13.57 7.40 -7.92
C PHE A 252 12.87 6.72 -6.74
N TRP A 253 13.65 6.28 -5.75
CA TRP A 253 13.13 5.59 -4.58
C TRP A 253 12.99 6.49 -3.35
N ASP A 254 13.06 7.82 -3.46
CA ASP A 254 12.98 8.73 -2.30
C ASP A 254 11.65 8.56 -1.57
N CYS A 255 10.55 8.61 -2.32
CA CYS A 255 9.16 8.41 -1.89
C CYS A 255 8.82 9.06 -0.52
N ASN A 256 9.39 10.24 -0.27
CA ASN A 256 9.26 10.97 0.99
C ASN A 256 8.20 12.08 0.84
N PRO A 257 7.03 11.97 1.48
CA PRO A 257 5.98 13.00 1.40
C PRO A 257 6.32 14.27 2.20
N TYR A 258 7.45 14.29 2.94
CA TYR A 258 7.83 15.39 3.84
C TYR A 258 8.94 16.29 3.28
N VAL A 259 9.25 16.20 1.98
CA VAL A 259 10.30 17.02 1.39
C VAL A 259 9.90 18.50 1.46
N MET A 260 10.60 19.27 2.28
CA MET A 260 10.36 20.68 2.52
C MET A 260 11.36 21.54 1.75
N ASN A 261 10.86 22.39 0.86
CA ASN A 261 11.65 23.37 0.15
C ASN A 261 11.65 24.68 0.93
N VAL A 262 12.84 25.13 1.32
CA VAL A 262 13.05 26.38 2.08
C VAL A 262 13.74 27.40 1.19
N HIS A 263 13.04 28.45 0.78
CA HIS A 263 13.60 29.57 0.00
C HIS A 263 13.28 30.89 0.69
N GLY A 264 14.23 31.40 1.48
CA GLY A 264 14.00 32.58 2.32
C GLY A 264 12.90 32.34 3.34
N HIS A 265 11.83 33.15 3.32
CA HIS A 265 10.65 32.99 4.17
C HIS A 265 9.58 32.03 3.61
N VAL A 266 9.79 31.47 2.41
CA VAL A 266 8.82 30.58 1.76
C VAL A 266 9.17 29.12 2.06
N MET A 267 8.19 28.40 2.60
CA MET A 267 8.25 26.97 2.91
C MET A 267 7.14 26.26 2.13
N PHE A 268 7.48 25.25 1.31
CA PHE A 268 6.46 24.42 0.66
C PHE A 268 6.90 22.96 0.55
N ALA A 269 5.96 22.04 0.67
CA ALA A 269 6.22 20.61 0.55
C ALA A 269 6.15 20.14 -0.92
N THR A 270 7.10 19.32 -1.36
CA THR A 270 6.98 18.59 -2.63
C THR A 270 6.12 17.35 -2.40
N LYS A 271 4.99 17.25 -3.13
CA LYS A 271 4.12 16.07 -3.07
C LYS A 271 4.78 14.89 -3.78
N LYS A 272 4.97 13.79 -3.06
CA LYS A 272 5.48 12.51 -3.57
C LYS A 272 4.63 11.37 -3.01
N ILE A 273 4.57 10.24 -3.72
CA ILE A 273 4.01 9.01 -3.16
C ILE A 273 4.86 8.49 -2.00
N THR A 274 4.21 7.74 -1.10
CA THR A 274 4.91 6.99 -0.06
C THR A 274 5.46 5.69 -0.65
N PRO A 275 6.40 5.01 0.04
CA PRO A 275 6.95 3.76 -0.46
C PRO A 275 5.88 2.67 -0.62
N GLY A 276 4.87 2.67 0.27
CA GLY A 276 3.71 1.80 0.13
C GLY A 276 2.92 2.10 -1.15
N GLY A 277 2.67 3.38 -1.43
CA GLY A 277 2.00 3.80 -2.68
C GLY A 277 2.76 3.41 -3.94
N HIS A 278 4.10 3.48 -3.92
CA HIS A 278 4.94 3.01 -5.03
C HIS A 278 4.72 1.51 -5.29
N TRP A 279 4.77 0.67 -4.25
CA TRP A 279 4.53 -0.77 -4.40
C TRP A 279 3.09 -1.12 -4.81
N MET A 280 2.10 -0.31 -4.41
CA MET A 280 0.74 -0.42 -4.97
C MET A 280 0.71 -0.08 -6.47
N GLY A 281 1.47 0.92 -6.91
CA GLY A 281 1.67 1.23 -8.32
C GLY A 281 2.38 0.10 -9.10
N ILE A 282 3.40 -0.53 -8.54
CA ILE A 282 4.05 -1.71 -9.13
C ILE A 282 3.06 -2.88 -9.24
N THR A 283 2.19 -3.05 -8.23
CA THR A 283 1.11 -4.05 -8.27
C THR A 283 0.18 -3.82 -9.45
N LYS A 284 -0.24 -2.57 -9.69
CA LYS A 284 -1.02 -2.18 -10.88
C LYS A 284 -0.31 -2.58 -12.18
N ILE A 285 0.99 -2.27 -12.29
CA ILE A 285 1.79 -2.58 -13.47
C ILE A 285 1.83 -4.10 -13.71
N ALA A 286 2.03 -4.89 -12.65
CA ALA A 286 2.05 -6.34 -12.73
C ALA A 286 0.69 -6.92 -13.18
N CYS A 287 -0.41 -6.50 -12.54
CA CYS A 287 -1.77 -6.90 -12.93
C CYS A 287 -2.09 -6.54 -14.38
N THR A 288 -1.77 -5.31 -14.80
CA THR A 288 -2.01 -4.83 -16.17
C THR A 288 -1.22 -5.64 -17.18
N LYS A 289 0.08 -5.87 -16.92
CA LYS A 289 0.94 -6.68 -17.79
C LYS A 289 0.49 -8.13 -17.88
N ASN A 290 0.01 -8.69 -16.76
CA ASN A 290 -0.52 -10.04 -16.70
C ASN A 290 -1.96 -10.18 -17.24
N LYS A 291 -2.62 -9.06 -17.59
CA LYS A 291 -4.03 -8.99 -18.00
C LYS A 291 -4.96 -9.62 -16.96
N SER A 292 -4.67 -9.37 -15.69
CA SER A 292 -5.41 -9.92 -14.56
C SER A 292 -6.86 -9.41 -14.53
N SER A 293 -7.78 -10.27 -14.10
CA SER A 293 -9.16 -9.88 -13.82
C SER A 293 -9.25 -8.94 -12.61
N ILE A 294 -10.44 -8.41 -12.31
CA ILE A 294 -10.68 -7.62 -11.10
C ILE A 294 -10.42 -8.47 -9.84
N ALA A 295 -10.92 -9.71 -9.80
CA ALA A 295 -10.67 -10.64 -8.70
C ALA A 295 -9.17 -10.95 -8.49
N GLU A 296 -8.42 -11.23 -9.56
CA GLU A 296 -6.97 -11.46 -9.48
C GLU A 296 -6.20 -10.19 -9.08
N SER A 297 -6.68 -9.02 -9.52
CA SER A 297 -6.09 -7.74 -9.11
C SER A 297 -6.40 -7.43 -7.64
N ALA A 298 -7.60 -7.76 -7.15
CA ALA A 298 -7.99 -7.58 -5.77
C ALA A 298 -7.18 -8.48 -4.84
N GLU A 299 -6.90 -9.71 -5.27
CA GLU A 299 -5.95 -10.61 -4.60
C GLU A 299 -4.57 -9.98 -4.49
N ALA A 300 -4.02 -9.49 -5.62
CA ALA A 300 -2.68 -8.93 -5.65
C ALA A 300 -2.54 -7.68 -4.78
N TYR A 301 -3.53 -6.79 -4.81
CA TYR A 301 -3.55 -5.61 -3.95
C TYR A 301 -3.71 -5.99 -2.47
N ALA A 302 -4.63 -6.90 -2.13
CA ALA A 302 -4.84 -7.29 -0.74
C ALA A 302 -3.59 -7.95 -0.13
N LEU A 303 -2.99 -8.92 -0.82
CA LEU A 303 -1.79 -9.61 -0.33
C LEU A 303 -0.60 -8.66 -0.19
N THR A 304 -0.39 -7.77 -1.18
CA THR A 304 0.68 -6.78 -1.13
C THR A 304 0.44 -5.76 -0.01
N ALA A 305 -0.78 -5.26 0.15
CA ALA A 305 -1.11 -4.27 1.18
C ALA A 305 -1.02 -4.85 2.60
N ILE A 306 -1.39 -6.12 2.81
CA ILE A 306 -1.16 -6.84 4.07
C ILE A 306 0.33 -6.94 4.37
N ALA A 307 1.15 -7.34 3.39
CA ALA A 307 2.60 -7.44 3.56
C ALA A 307 3.25 -6.07 3.85
N LEU A 308 2.78 -5.00 3.21
CA LEU A 308 3.21 -3.64 3.50
C LEU A 308 2.83 -3.24 4.94
N ALA A 309 1.57 -3.43 5.35
CA ALA A 309 1.09 -3.00 6.67
C ALA A 309 1.81 -3.70 7.82
N ASP A 310 1.92 -5.03 7.78
CA ASP A 310 2.66 -5.79 8.80
C ASP A 310 4.17 -5.52 8.73
N GLY A 311 4.71 -5.25 7.53
CA GLY A 311 6.10 -4.81 7.36
C GLY A 311 6.37 -3.46 8.01
N PHE A 312 5.44 -2.51 7.90
CA PHE A 312 5.53 -1.22 8.58
C PHE A 312 5.42 -1.37 10.10
N ILE A 313 4.51 -2.20 10.61
CA ILE A 313 4.39 -2.49 12.06
C ILE A 313 5.70 -3.05 12.60
N SER A 314 6.26 -4.09 11.95
CA SER A 314 7.51 -4.72 12.37
C SER A 314 8.72 -3.78 12.26
N CYS A 315 8.80 -2.97 11.21
CA CYS A 315 9.89 -2.00 11.07
C CYS A 315 9.81 -0.88 12.10
N TRP A 316 8.62 -0.35 12.36
CA TRP A 316 8.45 0.73 13.34
C TRP A 316 8.69 0.26 14.77
N ASP A 317 8.38 -0.99 15.10
CA ASP A 317 8.78 -1.60 16.37
C ASP A 317 10.30 -1.47 16.57
N GLU A 318 11.11 -1.87 15.58
CA GLU A 318 12.57 -1.77 15.70
C GLU A 318 13.07 -0.32 15.71
N LYS A 319 12.46 0.58 14.93
CA LYS A 319 12.83 2.00 14.91
C LYS A 319 12.73 2.64 16.28
N TYR A 320 11.64 2.39 16.99
CA TYR A 320 11.41 2.96 18.31
C TYR A 320 11.96 2.09 19.45
N ARG A 321 12.38 0.85 19.18
CA ARG A 321 13.21 0.03 20.08
C ARG A 321 14.66 0.49 20.09
N SER A 322 15.28 0.63 18.91
CA SER A 322 16.69 1.03 18.78
C SER A 322 16.91 2.53 18.96
N ASN A 323 15.95 3.35 18.53
CA ASN A 323 16.01 4.81 18.57
C ASN A 323 17.28 5.38 17.92
N LEU A 324 17.81 4.75 16.87
CA LEU A 324 19.14 5.09 16.35
C LEU A 324 19.19 6.44 15.62
N ILE A 325 20.25 7.20 15.86
CA ILE A 325 20.58 8.48 15.23
C ILE A 325 20.83 8.38 13.72
N ARG A 326 20.46 9.42 12.96
CA ARG A 326 20.61 9.49 11.50
C ARG A 326 22.04 9.90 11.07
N PRO A 327 22.48 9.51 9.86
CA PRO A 327 23.85 9.80 9.40
C PRO A 327 24.20 11.29 9.40
N GLU A 328 23.32 12.16 8.91
CA GLU A 328 23.59 13.60 8.84
C GLU A 328 23.93 14.22 10.19
N THR A 329 23.28 13.76 11.27
CA THR A 329 23.51 14.31 12.61
C THR A 329 24.91 13.96 13.10
N VAL A 330 25.36 12.73 12.86
CA VAL A 330 26.70 12.26 13.27
C VAL A 330 27.78 12.91 12.41
N ILE A 331 27.57 12.94 11.08
CA ILE A 331 28.51 13.52 10.12
C ILE A 331 28.70 15.01 10.42
N ASN A 332 27.61 15.77 10.57
CA ASN A 332 27.70 17.21 10.79
C ASN A 332 28.32 17.55 12.14
N THR A 333 28.15 16.71 13.16
CA THR A 333 28.69 17.00 14.51
C THR A 333 30.15 16.56 14.67
N HIS A 334 30.61 15.55 13.94
CA HIS A 334 31.89 14.90 14.22
C HIS A 334 32.85 14.78 13.03
N ILE A 335 32.40 15.04 11.80
CA ILE A 335 33.19 14.82 10.58
C ILE A 335 33.25 16.09 9.74
N ASP A 336 32.10 16.61 9.30
CA ASP A 336 31.98 17.70 8.33
C ASP A 336 30.66 18.44 8.52
N GLU A 337 30.71 19.59 9.20
CA GLU A 337 29.54 20.44 9.50
C GLU A 337 28.79 20.94 8.24
N THR A 338 29.43 20.90 7.07
CA THR A 338 28.86 21.42 5.82
C THR A 338 28.25 20.33 4.93
N TRP A 339 28.44 19.07 5.29
CA TRP A 339 27.93 17.94 4.53
C TRP A 339 26.39 17.93 4.55
N LYS A 340 25.81 17.51 3.43
CA LYS A 340 24.36 17.32 3.31
C LYS A 340 24.08 16.00 2.61
N PRO A 341 23.11 15.22 3.09
CA PRO A 341 22.63 14.07 2.34
C PRO A 341 21.98 14.52 1.04
N LEU A 342 22.00 13.65 0.02
CA LEU A 342 21.30 13.92 -1.24
C LEU A 342 19.79 14.03 -1.01
N LEU A 343 19.23 13.14 -0.18
CA LEU A 343 17.82 13.15 0.20
C LEU A 343 17.64 13.79 1.57
N GLN A 344 16.56 14.55 1.74
CA GLN A 344 16.21 15.07 3.06
C GLN A 344 15.90 13.90 4.02
N THR A 345 16.50 13.91 5.20
CA THR A 345 16.30 12.85 6.20
C THR A 345 14.83 12.81 6.67
N PRO A 346 14.18 11.63 6.59
CA PRO A 346 12.83 11.47 7.09
C PRO A 346 12.74 11.58 8.63
N PRO A 347 11.64 12.12 9.19
CA PRO A 347 11.52 12.44 10.61
C PRO A 347 11.15 11.24 11.48
N PHE A 348 12.01 10.23 11.50
CA PHE A 348 11.90 9.04 12.35
C PHE A 348 13.27 8.34 12.52
N PRO A 349 13.44 7.51 13.58
CA PRO A 349 14.69 6.80 13.85
C PRO A 349 15.23 5.98 12.68
N GLU A 350 16.54 5.75 12.70
CA GLU A 350 17.28 5.20 11.57
C GLU A 350 17.03 3.69 11.37
N TYR A 351 17.17 2.86 12.40
CA TYR A 351 17.28 1.41 12.22
C TYR A 351 15.97 0.66 12.52
N THR A 352 15.48 -0.26 11.68
CA THR A 352 15.92 -0.63 10.32
C THR A 352 15.38 0.32 9.24
N SER A 353 15.85 0.21 8.00
CA SER A 353 15.34 0.99 6.88
C SER A 353 13.92 0.56 6.48
N GLY A 354 12.95 1.46 6.63
CA GLY A 354 11.55 1.20 6.25
C GLY A 354 11.40 0.84 4.77
N HIS A 355 12.14 1.51 3.88
CA HIS A 355 12.16 1.17 2.46
C HIS A 355 12.63 -0.26 2.23
N SER A 356 13.67 -0.71 2.93
CA SER A 356 14.20 -2.06 2.78
C SER A 356 13.19 -3.11 3.25
N VAL A 357 12.57 -2.92 4.42
CA VAL A 357 11.58 -3.85 4.98
C VAL A 357 10.36 -3.97 4.07
N ILE A 358 9.72 -2.85 3.74
CA ILE A 358 8.45 -2.87 3.02
C ILE A 358 8.64 -3.30 1.56
N SER A 359 9.76 -2.92 0.93
CA SER A 359 10.05 -3.36 -0.44
C SER A 359 10.32 -4.84 -0.51
N SER A 360 11.07 -5.39 0.46
CA SER A 360 11.29 -6.84 0.50
C SER A 360 10.00 -7.59 0.78
N ALA A 361 9.17 -7.15 1.74
CA ALA A 361 7.87 -7.78 2.02
C ALA A 361 6.93 -7.77 0.80
N ALA A 362 6.79 -6.61 0.14
CA ALA A 362 5.96 -6.48 -1.06
C ALA A 362 6.49 -7.31 -2.24
N SER A 363 7.82 -7.35 -2.44
CA SER A 363 8.41 -8.19 -3.48
C SER A 363 8.12 -9.68 -3.29
N VAL A 364 8.10 -10.19 -2.04
CA VAL A 364 7.73 -11.58 -1.77
C VAL A 364 6.27 -11.83 -2.14
N ALA A 365 5.36 -10.96 -1.72
CA ALA A 365 3.94 -11.07 -2.05
C ALA A 365 3.72 -11.10 -3.56
N LEU A 366 4.29 -10.15 -4.31
CA LEU A 366 4.16 -10.08 -5.77
C LEU A 366 4.84 -11.26 -6.47
N THR A 367 6.02 -11.68 -6.01
CA THR A 367 6.69 -12.87 -6.56
C THR A 367 5.85 -14.14 -6.35
N SER A 368 5.15 -14.27 -5.22
CA SER A 368 4.28 -15.44 -4.97
C SER A 368 3.12 -15.54 -5.96
N LEU A 369 2.66 -14.40 -6.51
CA LEU A 369 1.53 -14.33 -7.42
C LEU A 369 1.95 -14.38 -8.90
N PHE A 370 3.02 -13.68 -9.26
CA PHE A 370 3.42 -13.47 -10.66
C PHE A 370 4.72 -14.21 -11.06
N GLY A 371 5.41 -14.83 -10.10
CA GLY A 371 6.65 -15.59 -10.31
C GLY A 371 7.93 -14.79 -10.07
N GLU A 372 9.06 -15.52 -9.97
CA GLU A 372 10.35 -14.95 -9.56
C GLU A 372 10.96 -13.98 -10.58
N ASN A 373 10.83 -14.27 -11.87
CA ASN A 373 11.47 -13.51 -12.96
C ASN A 373 10.48 -12.61 -13.71
N PHE A 374 9.51 -12.05 -13.00
CA PHE A 374 8.54 -11.14 -13.58
C PHE A 374 9.22 -9.81 -13.92
N GLN A 375 9.50 -9.60 -15.21
CA GLN A 375 10.10 -8.36 -15.70
C GLN A 375 9.03 -7.27 -15.79
N PHE A 376 9.36 -6.02 -15.48
CA PHE A 376 8.44 -4.88 -15.63
C PHE A 376 9.18 -3.58 -15.84
N ALA A 377 8.49 -2.62 -16.47
CA ALA A 377 8.93 -1.25 -16.59
C ALA A 377 8.13 -0.43 -15.60
N ASP A 378 8.80 0.09 -14.58
CA ASP A 378 8.23 0.87 -13.50
C ASP A 378 8.08 2.34 -13.93
N SER A 379 6.83 2.74 -14.14
CA SER A 379 6.44 4.09 -14.54
C SER A 379 5.73 4.87 -13.43
N THR A 380 5.70 4.38 -12.18
CA THR A 380 4.94 5.00 -11.08
C THR A 380 5.39 6.44 -10.81
N GLU A 381 6.68 6.70 -10.92
CA GLU A 381 7.28 8.00 -10.61
C GLU A 381 7.25 9.00 -11.77
N THR A 382 6.71 8.61 -12.94
CA THR A 382 6.60 9.51 -14.11
C THR A 382 5.68 10.70 -13.87
N ALA A 383 4.61 10.50 -13.09
CA ALA A 383 3.72 11.58 -12.66
C ALA A 383 4.44 12.60 -11.73
N PHE A 384 5.56 12.20 -11.12
CA PHE A 384 6.38 13.02 -10.23
C PHE A 384 7.67 13.54 -10.92
N GLY A 385 7.77 13.39 -12.24
CA GLY A 385 8.83 13.95 -13.06
C GLY A 385 10.09 13.08 -13.18
N LEU A 386 10.03 11.81 -12.78
CA LEU A 386 11.16 10.87 -12.85
C LEU A 386 10.99 9.90 -14.04
N PRO A 387 12.11 9.41 -14.62
CA PRO A 387 12.05 8.50 -15.77
C PRO A 387 11.55 7.10 -15.39
N VAL A 388 11.10 6.35 -16.39
CA VAL A 388 10.76 4.92 -16.25
C VAL A 388 12.03 4.12 -15.97
N ARG A 389 11.99 3.21 -14.98
CA ARG A 389 13.08 2.25 -14.69
C ARG A 389 12.63 0.83 -14.97
N SER A 390 13.52 -0.03 -15.49
CA SER A 390 13.16 -1.41 -15.84
C SER A 390 13.82 -2.42 -14.90
N PHE A 391 13.05 -3.43 -14.48
CA PHE A 391 13.48 -4.47 -13.57
C PHE A 391 13.18 -5.85 -14.14
N ASN A 392 14.06 -6.81 -13.85
CA ASN A 392 13.91 -8.21 -14.25
C ASN A 392 13.12 -9.04 -13.22
N SER A 393 12.96 -8.53 -12.01
CA SER A 393 12.18 -9.15 -10.93
C SER A 393 11.80 -8.13 -9.87
N PHE A 394 10.78 -8.45 -9.06
CA PHE A 394 10.45 -7.65 -7.88
C PHE A 394 11.59 -7.64 -6.85
N TYR A 395 12.36 -8.73 -6.74
CA TYR A 395 13.53 -8.76 -5.86
C TYR A 395 14.62 -7.79 -6.31
N GLN A 396 14.85 -7.65 -7.62
CA GLN A 396 15.78 -6.64 -8.14
C GLN A 396 15.30 -5.23 -7.77
N ALA A 397 14.03 -4.91 -8.00
CA ALA A 397 13.45 -3.63 -7.63
C ALA A 397 13.58 -3.37 -6.11
N SER A 398 13.27 -4.36 -5.27
CA SER A 398 13.42 -4.23 -3.81
C SER A 398 14.86 -4.00 -3.35
N SER A 399 15.83 -4.62 -4.02
CA SER A 399 17.25 -4.47 -3.72
C SER A 399 17.75 -3.07 -4.13
N GLU A 400 17.28 -2.57 -5.27
CA GLU A 400 17.56 -1.19 -5.72
C GLU A 400 16.92 -0.16 -4.76
N ALA A 401 15.67 -0.37 -4.36
CA ALA A 401 14.98 0.47 -3.38
C ALA A 401 15.71 0.51 -2.04
N ALA A 402 16.26 -0.62 -1.59
CA ALA A 402 17.02 -0.72 -0.35
C ALA A 402 18.35 0.04 -0.43
N ILE A 403 19.17 -0.20 -1.47
CA ILE A 403 20.48 0.45 -1.60
C ILE A 403 20.37 1.94 -1.92
N SER A 404 19.26 2.38 -2.52
CA SER A 404 18.98 3.80 -2.77
C SER A 404 19.11 4.66 -1.51
N ARG A 405 18.89 4.08 -0.33
CA ARG A 405 18.93 4.79 0.95
C ARG A 405 20.34 5.10 1.42
N LEU A 406 21.32 4.29 1.01
CA LEU A 406 22.75 4.60 1.18
C LEU A 406 23.15 5.74 0.25
N TYR A 407 22.76 5.65 -1.02
CA TYR A 407 23.02 6.71 -2.01
C TYR A 407 22.35 8.03 -1.62
N GLY A 408 21.17 7.96 -1.01
CA GLY A 408 20.47 9.12 -0.47
C GLY A 408 21.14 9.76 0.75
N GLY A 409 22.12 9.09 1.38
CA GLY A 409 22.85 9.62 2.55
C GLY A 409 22.12 9.50 3.89
N ILE A 410 21.08 8.67 3.98
CA ILE A 410 20.11 8.71 5.10
C ILE A 410 20.00 7.41 5.88
N HIS A 411 20.67 6.35 5.43
CA HIS A 411 20.75 5.07 6.12
C HIS A 411 22.16 4.48 6.11
N TYR A 412 22.52 3.83 7.20
CA TYR A 412 23.73 2.99 7.28
C TYR A 412 23.47 1.63 6.64
N ARG A 413 24.54 0.97 6.17
CA ARG A 413 24.45 -0.36 5.54
C ARG A 413 23.72 -1.42 6.40
N PRO A 414 23.94 -1.53 7.73
CA PRO A 414 23.20 -2.51 8.53
C PRO A 414 21.69 -2.32 8.49
N ALA A 415 21.19 -1.08 8.53
CA ALA A 415 19.75 -0.81 8.46
C ALA A 415 19.13 -1.27 7.14
N ILE A 416 19.93 -1.25 6.06
CA ILE A 416 19.53 -1.65 4.72
C ILE A 416 19.49 -3.18 4.61
N GLU A 417 20.57 -3.85 5.00
CA GLU A 417 20.72 -5.30 4.89
C GLU A 417 19.79 -6.05 5.84
N GLU A 418 19.74 -5.65 7.13
CA GLU A 418 18.81 -6.24 8.09
C GLU A 418 17.37 -5.87 7.78
N GLY A 419 17.11 -4.69 7.21
CA GLY A 419 15.79 -4.31 6.73
C GLY A 419 15.30 -5.23 5.60
N LEU A 420 16.15 -5.53 4.61
CA LEU A 420 15.81 -6.49 3.55
C LEU A 420 15.52 -7.88 4.14
N ARG A 421 16.34 -8.35 5.09
CA ARG A 421 16.14 -9.64 5.75
C ARG A 421 14.83 -9.68 6.54
N GLN A 422 14.55 -8.64 7.34
CA GLN A 422 13.32 -8.52 8.12
C GLN A 422 12.09 -8.51 7.21
N GLY A 423 12.12 -7.71 6.14
CA GLY A 423 11.03 -7.65 5.17
C GLY A 423 10.79 -8.98 4.44
N ARG A 424 11.85 -9.71 4.09
CA ARG A 424 11.74 -11.05 3.52
C ARG A 424 11.03 -12.02 4.46
N LEU A 425 11.33 -11.97 5.76
CA LEU A 425 10.68 -12.81 6.77
C LEU A 425 9.19 -12.47 6.93
N VAL A 426 8.84 -11.19 7.03
CA VAL A 426 7.44 -10.74 7.06
C VAL A 426 6.70 -11.18 5.80
N GLY A 427 7.26 -10.92 4.62
CA GLY A 427 6.66 -11.30 3.35
C GLY A 427 6.45 -12.81 3.22
N ASN A 428 7.44 -13.62 3.61
CA ASN A 428 7.31 -15.08 3.61
C ASN A 428 6.21 -15.53 4.58
N TRP A 429 6.15 -14.95 5.78
CA TRP A 429 5.09 -15.27 6.75
C TRP A 429 3.69 -14.99 6.18
N VAL A 430 3.52 -13.83 5.53
CA VAL A 430 2.26 -13.45 4.89
C VAL A 430 1.86 -14.49 3.84
N VAL A 431 2.74 -14.84 2.90
CA VAL A 431 2.39 -15.80 1.83
C VAL A 431 2.21 -17.24 2.32
N ASP A 432 2.84 -17.60 3.45
CA ASP A 432 2.72 -18.93 4.06
C ASP A 432 1.44 -19.09 4.90
N HIS A 433 0.83 -17.99 5.36
CA HIS A 433 -0.33 -18.01 6.27
C HIS A 433 -1.60 -17.37 5.69
N VAL A 434 -1.50 -16.58 4.62
CA VAL A 434 -2.64 -16.01 3.90
C VAL A 434 -2.91 -16.84 2.64
N PHE A 435 -3.95 -17.67 2.70
CA PHE A 435 -4.40 -18.49 1.59
C PHE A 435 -5.56 -17.81 0.85
N THR A 436 -5.24 -17.07 -0.21
CA THR A 436 -6.21 -16.36 -1.05
C THR A 436 -6.91 -17.27 -2.06
N ARG A 437 -6.29 -18.39 -2.47
CA ARG A 437 -6.87 -19.36 -3.43
C ARG A 437 -7.20 -20.69 -2.77
N ARG A 438 -8.30 -21.32 -3.18
CA ARG A 438 -8.64 -22.70 -2.75
C ARG A 438 -7.73 -23.70 -3.45
N ARG A 439 -7.15 -24.64 -2.70
CA ARG A 439 -6.34 -25.72 -3.29
C ARG A 439 -7.26 -26.62 -4.13
N LYS A 440 -6.93 -26.83 -5.41
CA LYS A 440 -7.64 -27.82 -6.26
C LYS A 440 -7.56 -29.20 -5.59
N GLY A 441 -8.67 -29.67 -5.02
CA GLY A 441 -8.84 -31.03 -4.51
C GLY A 441 -8.90 -31.24 -2.99
N ALA A 442 -8.79 -30.19 -2.15
CA ALA A 442 -8.82 -30.36 -0.68
C ALA A 442 -10.23 -30.21 -0.05
N ASP A 443 -11.15 -29.47 -0.68
CA ASP A 443 -12.45 -29.13 -0.09
C ASP A 443 -13.59 -30.11 -0.44
N GLN A 444 -13.29 -31.25 -1.10
CA GLN A 444 -14.27 -32.32 -1.32
C GLN A 444 -14.50 -33.22 -0.09
N GLN A 445 -13.88 -32.94 1.06
CA GLN A 445 -14.05 -33.73 2.29
C GLN A 445 -14.67 -32.98 3.47
N ALA A 446 -15.14 -31.76 3.27
CA ALA A 446 -15.95 -31.04 4.26
C ALA A 446 -17.36 -30.80 3.72
N GLY A 447 -18.08 -31.90 3.47
CA GLY A 447 -19.52 -31.92 3.21
C GLY A 447 -20.26 -32.55 4.38
#